data_AF-A0A358PY22-F1
#
_entry.id   AF-A0A358PY22-F1
#
_cell.length_a   1.000
_cell.length_b   1.000
_cell.length_c   1.000
_cell.angle_alpha   90.00
_cell.angle_beta   90.00
_cell.angle_gamma   90.00
#
_symmetry.space_group_name_H-M   'P 1'
#
loop_
_entity.id
_entity.type
_entity.pdbx_description
1 polymer ?
#
loop_
_entity_poly.entity_id
_entity_poly.type
_entity_poly.pdbx_seq_one_letter_code
_entity_poly.pdbx_strand_id
1 'polypeptide(L)'
;MEDFLDEKWIIEESAAQALVEILNSQQGKRYKIVTHDDRPDIVIENQEDGTRLGVEVTHLFYDSEEARYVFGRSHEEVDHPPDSEYIEGYVRRLNALLQQKSEKAKGYNHQYPLALLIRVVSPLFHICNFQIYASSIVVPPSDFEIIWLLFYDFVERRWALLKRLQ
;
A
#
# COMPACT_ATOMS: atom_id res chain seq x y z
N MET A 1 -17.60 -4.79 17.69
CA MET A 1 -16.99 -3.48 17.36
C MET A 1 -15.48 -3.55 17.56
N GLU A 2 -15.00 -4.29 18.56
CA GLU A 2 -13.58 -4.66 18.73
C GLU A 2 -13.01 -5.49 17.55
N ASP A 3 -13.69 -6.55 17.10
CA ASP A 3 -13.17 -7.44 16.02
C ASP A 3 -12.77 -6.71 14.71
N PHE A 4 -13.46 -5.64 14.33
CA PHE A 4 -13.17 -4.89 13.10
C PHE A 4 -11.97 -3.93 13.25
N LEU A 5 -11.73 -3.42 14.46
CA LEU A 5 -10.57 -2.57 14.76
C LEU A 5 -9.31 -3.43 14.79
N ASP A 6 -9.39 -4.61 15.39
CA ASP A 6 -8.29 -5.57 15.44
C ASP A 6 -7.91 -6.09 14.05
N GLU A 7 -8.88 -6.38 13.18
CA GLU A 7 -8.61 -6.82 11.80
C GLU A 7 -7.88 -5.74 11.00
N LYS A 8 -8.38 -4.50 11.02
CA LYS A 8 -7.74 -3.35 10.35
C LYS A 8 -6.30 -3.18 10.83
N TRP A 9 -6.11 -3.21 12.15
CA TRP A 9 -4.81 -3.04 12.79
C TRP A 9 -3.81 -4.14 12.38
N ILE A 10 -4.23 -5.40 12.39
CA ILE A 10 -3.39 -6.54 11.96
C ILE A 10 -2.95 -6.38 10.50
N ILE A 11 -3.87 -5.93 9.64
CA ILE A 11 -3.58 -5.73 8.22
C ILE A 11 -2.56 -4.61 8.04
N GLU A 12 -2.72 -3.48 8.72
CA GLU A 12 -1.81 -2.34 8.65
C GLU A 12 -0.43 -2.69 9.19
N GLU A 13 -0.36 -3.31 10.37
CA GLU A 13 0.88 -3.78 10.99
C GLU A 13 1.61 -4.77 10.06
N SER A 14 0.90 -5.74 9.47
CA SER A 14 1.47 -6.66 8.48
C SER A 14 2.06 -5.95 7.26
N ALA A 15 1.43 -4.85 6.82
CA ALA A 15 1.93 -4.04 5.72
C ALA A 15 3.26 -3.34 6.07
N ALA A 16 3.30 -2.71 7.24
CA ALA A 16 4.50 -2.01 7.70
C ALA A 16 5.64 -2.98 7.99
N GLN A 17 5.35 -4.16 8.56
CA GLN A 17 6.36 -5.17 8.81
C GLN A 17 7.02 -5.60 7.48
N ALA A 18 6.22 -5.88 6.45
CA ALA A 18 6.74 -6.17 5.12
C ALA A 18 7.56 -5.01 4.55
N LEU A 19 7.08 -3.76 4.68
CA LEU A 19 7.82 -2.58 4.25
C LEU A 19 9.19 -2.49 4.94
N VAL A 20 9.23 -2.63 6.27
CA VAL A 20 10.47 -2.56 7.07
C VAL A 20 11.45 -3.65 6.65
N GLU A 21 10.99 -4.89 6.50
CA GLU A 21 11.83 -6.00 6.04
C GLU A 21 12.43 -5.74 4.66
N ILE A 22 11.62 -5.22 3.73
CA ILE A 22 12.08 -4.88 2.38
C ILE A 22 13.08 -3.72 2.42
N LEU A 23 12.80 -2.65 3.17
CA LEU A 23 13.72 -1.51 3.29
C LEU A 23 15.05 -1.93 3.90
N ASN A 24 15.02 -2.78 4.94
CA ASN A 24 16.22 -3.25 5.61
C ASN A 24 17.07 -4.14 4.70
N SER A 25 16.42 -5.05 3.97
CA SER A 25 17.11 -5.94 3.03
C SER A 25 17.65 -5.22 1.79
N GLN A 26 16.89 -4.28 1.21
CA GLN A 26 17.28 -3.60 -0.03
C GLN A 26 18.24 -2.44 0.18
N GLN A 27 18.10 -1.68 1.28
CA GLN A 27 18.90 -0.47 1.52
C GLN A 27 20.02 -0.70 2.54
N GLY A 28 20.11 -1.89 3.15
CA GLY A 28 21.07 -2.18 4.22
C GLY A 28 20.84 -1.36 5.49
N LYS A 29 19.66 -0.75 5.63
CA LYS A 29 19.28 0.09 6.76
C LYS A 29 18.66 -0.75 7.88
N ARG A 30 18.43 -0.10 9.02
CA ARG A 30 17.77 -0.71 10.19
C ARG A 30 16.56 0.12 10.59
N TYR A 31 15.45 -0.05 9.89
CA TYR A 31 14.15 0.47 10.29
C TYR A 31 13.48 -0.44 11.32
N LYS A 32 12.71 0.16 12.23
CA LYS A 32 11.77 -0.53 13.12
C LYS A 32 10.44 0.23 13.18
N ILE A 33 9.34 -0.47 13.44
CA ILE A 33 8.06 0.15 13.79
C ILE A 33 8.18 0.70 15.22
N VAL A 34 7.76 1.95 15.44
CA VAL A 34 7.82 2.61 16.77
C VAL A 34 6.46 2.99 17.32
N THR A 35 5.48 3.21 16.46
CA THR A 35 4.13 3.61 16.87
C THR A 35 3.14 3.16 15.81
N HIS A 36 1.96 2.75 16.26
CA HIS A 36 0.76 2.58 15.44
C HIS A 36 -0.26 3.57 15.99
N ASP A 37 -0.79 4.45 15.15
CA ASP A 37 -1.73 5.51 15.53
C ASP A 37 -2.82 5.63 14.45
N ASP A 38 -3.76 6.55 14.58
CA ASP A 38 -4.80 6.78 13.57
C ASP A 38 -4.30 7.65 12.41
N ARG A 39 -3.30 8.53 12.63
CA ARG A 39 -2.74 9.46 11.64
C ARG A 39 -1.30 9.88 11.97
N PRO A 40 -0.27 9.39 11.27
CA PRO A 40 -0.31 8.33 10.26
C PRO A 40 -0.67 6.98 10.90
N ASP A 41 -1.10 6.01 10.08
CA ASP A 41 -1.42 4.67 10.59
C ASP A 41 -0.23 4.08 11.35
N ILE A 42 0.99 4.25 10.82
CA ILE A 42 2.21 3.67 11.38
C ILE A 42 3.35 4.69 11.36
N VAL A 43 4.26 4.63 12.34
CA VAL A 43 5.53 5.37 12.32
C VAL A 43 6.68 4.37 12.35
N ILE A 44 7.59 4.50 11.39
CA ILE A 44 8.86 3.74 11.35
C ILE A 44 10.04 4.66 11.65
N GLU A 45 11.07 4.13 12.30
CA GLU A 45 12.27 4.86 12.70
C GLU A 45 13.52 4.18 12.17
N ASN A 46 14.36 4.92 11.45
CA ASN A 46 15.71 4.48 11.09
C ASN A 46 16.59 4.49 12.35
N GLN A 47 17.09 3.33 12.75
CA GLN A 47 17.91 3.15 13.95
C GLN A 47 19.32 3.70 13.82
N GLU A 48 19.74 4.13 12.63
CA GLU A 48 21.08 4.64 12.41
C GLU A 48 21.19 6.14 12.67
N ASP A 49 20.16 6.91 12.28
CA ASP A 49 20.12 8.37 12.39
C ASP A 49 18.95 8.90 13.23
N GLY A 50 18.05 8.02 13.69
CA GLY A 50 16.88 8.38 14.48
C GLY A 50 15.76 9.05 13.68
N THR A 51 15.88 9.13 12.35
CA THR A 51 14.85 9.74 11.50
C THR A 51 13.58 8.90 11.51
N ARG A 52 12.43 9.58 11.53
CA ARG A 52 11.10 8.97 11.56
C ARG A 52 10.33 9.28 10.30
N LEU A 53 9.54 8.31 9.87
CA LEU A 53 8.65 8.42 8.72
C LEU A 53 7.27 7.93 9.14
N GLY A 54 6.27 8.78 8.95
CA GLY A 54 4.87 8.41 9.04
C GLY A 54 4.44 7.65 7.80
N VAL A 55 3.77 6.52 7.95
CA VAL A 55 3.30 5.66 6.88
C VAL A 55 1.80 5.55 6.97
N GLU A 56 1.10 6.09 5.97
CA GLU A 56 -0.31 5.84 5.72
C GLU A 56 -0.42 4.55 4.90
N VAL A 57 -1.23 3.61 5.36
CA VAL A 57 -1.46 2.33 4.69
C VAL A 57 -2.81 2.37 3.97
N THR A 58 -2.83 1.87 2.74
CA THR A 58 -4.09 1.69 2.01
C THR A 58 -4.00 0.49 1.08
N HIS A 59 -5.14 0.10 0.53
CA HIS A 59 -5.27 -1.06 -0.32
C HIS A 59 -5.84 -0.66 -1.67
N LEU A 60 -5.29 -1.22 -2.73
CA LEU A 60 -5.83 -1.09 -4.08
C LEU A 60 -6.67 -2.33 -4.38
N PHE A 61 -7.98 -2.11 -4.52
CA PHE A 61 -8.95 -3.08 -5.02
C PHE A 61 -9.52 -2.58 -6.35
N TYR A 62 -9.96 -3.51 -7.19
CA TYR A 62 -10.73 -3.20 -8.39
C TYR A 62 -12.11 -2.62 -8.04
N ASP A 63 -12.81 -3.31 -7.14
CA ASP A 63 -14.14 -2.94 -6.67
C ASP A 63 -14.41 -3.46 -5.24
N SER A 64 -15.65 -3.28 -4.78
CA SER A 64 -16.08 -3.70 -3.44
C SER A 64 -16.22 -5.23 -3.30
N GLU A 65 -16.46 -5.96 -4.38
CA GLU A 65 -16.61 -7.42 -4.32
C GLU A 65 -15.24 -8.08 -4.17
N GLU A 66 -14.24 -7.61 -4.91
CA GLU A 66 -12.86 -8.05 -4.70
C GLU A 66 -12.35 -7.71 -3.29
N ALA A 67 -12.69 -6.53 -2.76
CA ALA A 67 -12.37 -6.19 -1.37
C ALA A 67 -13.01 -7.16 -0.38
N ARG A 68 -14.29 -7.52 -0.56
CA ARG A 68 -14.96 -8.51 0.29
C ARG A 68 -14.33 -9.89 0.18
N TYR A 69 -13.99 -10.32 -1.03
CA TYR A 69 -13.34 -11.61 -1.26
C TYR A 69 -11.98 -11.70 -0.57
N VAL A 70 -11.14 -10.68 -0.73
CA VAL A 70 -9.82 -10.61 -0.10
C VAL A 70 -9.92 -10.64 1.42
N PHE A 71 -10.95 -10.02 2.01
CA PHE A 71 -11.19 -10.07 3.45
C PHE A 71 -12.02 -11.29 3.92
N GLY A 72 -12.23 -12.30 3.06
CA GLY A 72 -12.97 -13.51 3.42
C GLY A 72 -14.44 -13.27 3.76
N ARG A 73 -15.01 -12.15 3.30
CA ARG A 73 -16.39 -11.72 3.53
C ARG A 73 -17.33 -12.11 2.38
N SER A 74 -16.82 -12.77 1.35
CA SER A 74 -17.60 -13.44 0.31
C SER A 74 -17.06 -14.85 0.05
N HIS A 75 -17.95 -15.78 -0.28
CA HIS A 75 -17.62 -17.16 -0.65
C HIS A 75 -17.70 -17.39 -2.17
N GLU A 76 -18.09 -16.37 -2.94
CA GLU A 76 -18.14 -16.41 -4.39
C GLU A 76 -16.75 -16.05 -4.92
N GLU A 77 -16.20 -16.91 -5.80
CA GLU A 77 -15.00 -16.58 -6.56
C GLU A 77 -15.29 -15.34 -7.40
N VAL A 78 -14.41 -14.35 -7.31
CA VAL A 78 -14.56 -13.14 -8.11
C VAL A 78 -14.12 -13.46 -9.53
N ASP A 79 -15.08 -13.79 -10.38
CA ASP A 79 -14.88 -14.04 -11.81
C ASP A 79 -14.57 -12.71 -12.53
N HIS A 80 -13.34 -12.25 -12.38
CA HIS A 80 -12.79 -11.17 -13.19
C HIS A 80 -11.90 -11.77 -14.28
N PRO A 81 -12.29 -11.70 -15.57
CA PRO A 81 -11.42 -12.15 -16.63
C PRO A 81 -10.13 -11.30 -16.62
N PRO A 82 -8.95 -11.89 -16.90
CA PRO A 82 -7.67 -11.19 -16.95
C PRO A 82 -7.52 -10.33 -18.22
N ASP A 83 -8.61 -9.72 -18.69
CA ASP A 83 -8.63 -8.92 -19.90
C ASP A 83 -7.90 -7.58 -19.69
N SER A 84 -7.36 -7.04 -20.77
CA SER A 84 -6.73 -5.72 -20.85
C SER A 84 -7.60 -4.61 -20.24
N GLU A 85 -8.91 -4.61 -20.49
CA GLU A 85 -9.85 -3.63 -19.92
C GLU A 85 -9.86 -3.63 -18.39
N TYR A 86 -9.66 -4.81 -17.78
CA TYR A 86 -9.63 -4.99 -16.34
C TYR A 86 -8.33 -4.40 -15.73
N ILE A 87 -7.19 -4.63 -16.39
CA ILE A 87 -5.90 -4.05 -15.99
C ILE A 87 -5.89 -2.52 -16.14
N GLU A 88 -6.45 -1.99 -17.23
CA GLU A 88 -6.62 -0.55 -17.40
C GLU A 88 -7.59 0.04 -16.36
N GLY A 89 -8.63 -0.71 -15.99
CA GLY A 89 -9.51 -0.36 -14.87
C GLY A 89 -8.75 -0.22 -13.56
N TYR A 90 -7.81 -1.13 -13.29
CA TYR A 90 -6.92 -1.07 -12.13
C TYR A 90 -6.05 0.19 -12.10
N VAL A 91 -5.46 0.56 -13.23
CA VAL A 91 -4.66 1.78 -13.35
C VAL A 91 -5.52 3.02 -13.09
N ARG A 92 -6.76 3.05 -13.62
CA ARG A 92 -7.72 4.12 -13.34
C ARG A 92 -8.08 4.20 -11.85
N ARG A 93 -8.30 3.06 -11.20
CA ARG A 93 -8.55 2.99 -9.74
C ARG A 93 -7.35 3.47 -8.93
N LEU A 94 -6.14 3.07 -9.31
CA LEU A 94 -4.91 3.52 -8.66
C LEU A 94 -4.75 5.04 -8.77
N ASN A 95 -4.95 5.62 -9.94
CA ASN A 95 -4.89 7.08 -10.13
C ASN A 95 -5.96 7.81 -9.29
N ALA A 96 -7.18 7.28 -9.22
CA ALA A 96 -8.23 7.84 -8.37
C ALA A 96 -7.88 7.75 -6.88
N LEU A 97 -7.29 6.64 -6.44
CA LEU A 97 -6.83 6.42 -5.07
C LEU A 97 -5.70 7.40 -4.70
N LEU A 98 -4.72 7.57 -5.59
CA LEU A 98 -3.62 8.52 -5.43
C LEU A 98 -4.16 9.95 -5.30
N GLN A 99 -5.10 10.35 -6.16
CA GLN A 99 -5.77 11.66 -6.07
C GLN A 99 -6.47 11.84 -4.72
N GLN A 100 -7.29 10.88 -4.31
CA GLN A 100 -8.05 10.96 -3.06
C GLN A 100 -7.13 11.04 -1.84
N LYS A 101 -6.07 10.22 -1.79
CA LYS A 101 -5.12 10.22 -0.66
C LYS A 101 -4.29 11.49 -0.62
N SER A 102 -3.86 12.00 -1.78
CA SER A 102 -3.12 13.26 -1.89
C SER A 102 -3.94 14.46 -1.43
N GLU A 103 -5.25 14.49 -1.70
CA GLU A 103 -6.15 15.52 -1.18
C GLU A 103 -6.34 15.43 0.33
N LYS A 104 -6.45 14.20 0.87
CA LYS A 104 -6.58 13.98 2.32
C LYS A 104 -5.32 14.38 3.08
N ALA A 105 -4.14 14.10 2.53
CA ALA A 105 -2.85 14.41 3.14
C ALA A 105 -2.68 15.91 3.46
N LYS A 106 -3.24 16.81 2.63
CA LYS A 106 -3.22 18.27 2.84
C LYS A 106 -3.81 18.73 4.17
N GLY A 107 -4.70 17.92 4.76
CA GLY A 107 -5.33 18.19 6.04
C GLY A 107 -4.62 17.55 7.23
N TYR A 108 -3.51 16.82 7.02
CA TYR A 108 -2.83 16.10 8.08
C TYR A 108 -1.87 17.04 8.81
N ASN A 109 -2.01 17.13 10.13
CA ASN A 109 -0.99 17.74 10.96
C ASN A 109 -0.04 16.63 11.43
N HIS A 110 1.06 16.45 10.72
CA HIS A 110 2.00 15.36 10.96
C HIS A 110 3.33 15.90 11.49
N GLN A 111 3.88 15.20 12.49
CA GLN A 111 5.15 15.58 13.13
C GLN A 111 6.38 15.19 12.29
N TYR A 112 6.22 14.22 11.39
CA TYR A 112 7.28 13.61 10.60
C TYR A 112 6.91 13.65 9.11
N PRO A 113 7.88 13.53 8.19
CA PRO A 113 7.61 13.22 6.79
C PRO A 113 6.57 12.12 6.63
N LEU A 114 5.73 12.23 5.60
CA LEU A 114 4.70 11.24 5.30
C LEU A 114 5.08 10.40 4.09
N ALA A 115 4.78 9.12 4.16
CA ALA A 115 4.79 8.20 3.05
C ALA A 115 3.43 7.51 2.91
N LEU A 116 3.09 7.14 1.68
CA LEU A 116 1.91 6.35 1.36
C LEU A 116 2.34 4.95 0.94
N LEU A 117 1.85 3.92 1.64
CA LEU A 117 2.02 2.52 1.30
C LEU A 117 0.71 1.96 0.75
N ILE A 118 0.69 1.67 -0.55
CA ILE A 118 -0.46 1.05 -1.22
C ILE A 118 -0.19 -0.44 -1.40
N ARG A 119 -0.96 -1.27 -0.71
CA ARG A 119 -0.97 -2.72 -0.93
C ARG A 119 -1.79 -3.07 -2.15
N VAL A 120 -1.14 -3.69 -3.11
CA VAL A 120 -1.79 -4.25 -4.29
C VAL A 120 -2.19 -5.68 -3.96
N VAL A 121 -3.44 -5.85 -3.54
CA VAL A 121 -4.00 -7.15 -3.12
C VAL A 121 -4.57 -7.96 -4.28
N SER A 122 -4.61 -7.38 -5.48
CA SER A 122 -5.14 -8.04 -6.66
C SER A 122 -4.35 -9.31 -6.99
N PRO A 123 -5.02 -10.45 -7.21
CA PRO A 123 -4.39 -11.62 -7.79
C PRO A 123 -4.13 -11.47 -9.29
N LEU A 124 -4.63 -10.41 -9.95
CA LEU A 124 -4.49 -10.19 -11.39
C LEU A 124 -3.54 -9.03 -11.72
N PHE A 125 -3.50 -7.99 -10.87
CA PHE A 125 -2.61 -6.84 -11.06
C PHE A 125 -1.24 -7.05 -10.40
N HIS A 126 -0.33 -7.72 -11.12
CA HIS A 126 1.04 -7.96 -10.66
C HIS A 126 2.04 -6.86 -11.05
N ILE A 127 3.25 -6.98 -10.50
CA ILE A 127 4.39 -6.10 -10.82
C ILE A 127 4.70 -6.00 -12.32
N CYS A 128 4.48 -7.07 -13.10
CA CYS A 128 4.69 -7.05 -14.55
C CYS A 128 3.70 -6.11 -15.25
N ASN A 129 2.44 -6.10 -14.81
CA ASN A 129 1.43 -5.18 -15.32
C ASN A 129 1.80 -3.74 -14.95
N PHE A 130 2.27 -3.51 -13.72
CA PHE A 130 2.78 -2.20 -13.33
C PHE A 130 3.87 -1.69 -14.28
N GLN A 131 4.83 -2.53 -14.69
CA GLN A 131 5.89 -2.12 -15.62
C GLN A 131 5.36 -1.70 -16.99
N ILE A 132 4.36 -2.43 -17.51
CA ILE A 132 3.73 -2.14 -18.80
C ILE A 132 2.97 -0.80 -18.74
N TYR A 133 2.21 -0.58 -17.67
CA TYR A 133 1.32 0.58 -17.52
C TYR A 133 1.91 1.72 -16.69
N ALA A 134 3.21 1.68 -16.35
CA ALA A 134 3.85 2.68 -15.49
C ALA A 134 3.67 4.10 -16.01
N SER A 135 3.72 4.29 -17.33
CA SER A 135 3.52 5.58 -17.99
C SER A 135 2.11 6.15 -17.86
N SER A 136 1.12 5.30 -17.54
CA SER A 136 -0.29 5.68 -17.35
C SER A 136 -0.63 5.98 -15.88
N ILE A 137 0.33 5.80 -14.96
CA ILE A 137 0.16 6.09 -13.54
C ILE A 137 0.57 7.55 -13.29
N VAL A 138 -0.37 8.34 -12.77
CA VAL A 138 -0.19 9.77 -12.54
C VAL A 138 -0.19 10.01 -11.04
N VAL A 139 0.96 10.43 -10.50
CA VAL A 139 1.09 10.86 -9.11
C VAL A 139 0.77 12.36 -9.03
N PRO A 140 -0.32 12.76 -8.37
CA PRO A 140 -0.63 14.17 -8.20
C PRO A 140 0.26 14.81 -7.11
N PRO A 141 0.41 16.14 -7.09
CA PRO A 141 1.11 16.83 -6.01
C PRO A 141 0.49 16.52 -4.64
N SER A 142 1.33 16.12 -3.69
CA SER A 142 0.90 15.67 -2.36
C SER A 142 1.95 15.94 -1.30
N ASP A 143 1.55 15.90 -0.03
CA ASP A 143 2.46 15.99 1.12
C ASP A 143 3.16 14.66 1.45
N PHE A 144 2.87 13.59 0.68
CA PHE A 144 3.65 12.37 0.76
C PHE A 144 4.99 12.58 0.05
N GLU A 145 6.08 12.46 0.81
CA GLU A 145 7.44 12.50 0.26
C GLU A 145 7.73 11.28 -0.60
N ILE A 146 7.17 10.14 -0.21
CA ILE A 146 7.39 8.85 -0.86
C ILE A 146 6.07 8.10 -1.01
N ILE A 147 5.86 7.52 -2.19
CA ILE A 147 4.71 6.63 -2.44
C ILE A 147 5.22 5.29 -2.90
N TRP A 148 4.81 4.24 -2.19
CA TRP A 148 5.14 2.86 -2.49
C TRP A 148 3.92 2.04 -2.89
N LEU A 149 4.12 1.20 -3.90
CA LEU A 149 3.27 0.05 -4.20
C LEU A 149 3.93 -1.21 -3.64
N LEU A 150 3.21 -1.93 -2.79
CA LEU A 150 3.64 -3.22 -2.24
C LEU A 150 2.82 -4.32 -2.91
N PHE A 151 3.50 -5.20 -3.65
CA PHE A 151 2.89 -6.34 -4.33
C PHE A 151 3.22 -7.65 -3.59
N TYR A 152 2.26 -8.57 -3.64
CA TYR A 152 2.47 -9.93 -3.17
C TYR A 152 3.31 -10.72 -4.18
N ASP A 153 4.35 -11.38 -3.69
CA ASP A 153 5.15 -12.31 -4.47
C ASP A 153 4.54 -13.71 -4.35
N PHE A 154 4.00 -14.22 -5.45
CA PHE A 154 3.36 -15.54 -5.49
C PHE A 154 4.36 -16.70 -5.45
N VAL A 155 5.62 -16.45 -5.85
CA VAL A 155 6.69 -17.45 -5.78
C VAL A 155 7.15 -17.59 -4.34
N GLU A 156 7.44 -16.47 -3.68
CA GLU A 156 7.91 -16.47 -2.29
C GLU A 156 6.77 -16.55 -1.26
N ARG A 157 5.51 -16.43 -1.70
CA ARG A 157 4.29 -16.43 -0.88
C ARG A 157 4.32 -15.39 0.24
N ARG A 158 4.83 -14.20 -0.06
CA ARG A 158 4.93 -13.09 0.90
C ARG A 158 4.90 -11.74 0.19
N TRP A 159 4.63 -10.69 0.96
CA TRP A 159 4.76 -9.30 0.48
C TRP A 159 6.24 -8.94 0.40
N ALA A 160 6.81 -8.92 -0.80
CA ALA A 160 8.25 -8.73 -1.00
C ALA A 160 8.61 -7.71 -2.09
N LEU A 161 7.65 -7.33 -2.92
CA LEU A 161 7.91 -6.56 -4.12
C LEU A 161 7.47 -5.11 -3.92
N LEU A 162 8.43 -4.23 -3.65
CA LEU A 162 8.20 -2.81 -3.41
C LEU A 162 8.59 -1.99 -4.65
N LYS A 163 7.67 -1.11 -5.10
CA LYS A 163 7.94 -0.15 -6.16
C LYS A 163 7.66 1.26 -5.68
N ARG A 164 8.61 2.16 -5.91
CA ARG A 164 8.50 3.59 -5.59
C ARG A 164 7.94 4.33 -6.81
N LEU A 165 6.92 5.16 -6.61
CA LEU A 165 6.32 6.00 -7.65
C LEU A 165 6.88 7.43 -7.66
N GLN A 166 7.25 7.93 -6.47
CA GLN A 166 7.83 9.25 -6.22
C GLN A 166 8.88 9.13 -5.12
#